data_AF-A0A951VG77-F1
#
_entry.id   AF-A0A951VG77-F1
#
_cell.length_a   1.000
_cell.length_b   1.000
_cell.length_c   1.000
_cell.angle_alpha   90.00
_cell.angle_beta   90.00
_cell.angle_gamma   90.00
#
_symmetry.space_group_name_H-M   'P 1'
#
loop_
_entity.id
_entity.type
_entity.pdbx_description
1 polymer ?
#
loop_
_entity_poly.entity_id
_entity_poly.type
_entity_poly.pdbx_seq_one_letter_code
_entity_poly.pdbx_strand_id
1 'polypeptide(L)'
;MTIFSRIISGELPSYKIAENEKFFAFLDINPLVEGHTLVIPKQEIDKFFDMPDSLLSEILVFAKPIAAAIEKAFPCNRCAISVVGIEVPHAHMH
;
A
#
# COMPACT_ATOMS: atom_id res chain seq x y z
N MET A 1 8.05 14.66 5.22
CA MET A 1 8.51 13.33 5.64
C MET A 1 7.44 12.68 6.48
N THR A 2 6.66 11.78 5.88
CA THR A 2 5.52 11.12 6.53
C THR A 2 5.96 9.86 7.27
N ILE A 3 5.06 9.26 8.07
CA ILE A 3 5.33 7.97 8.73
C ILE A 3 5.69 6.87 7.70
N PHE A 4 5.06 6.90 6.53
CA PHE A 4 5.36 6.00 5.42
C PHE A 4 6.76 6.22 4.84
N SER A 5 7.21 7.46 4.72
CA SER A 5 8.58 7.76 4.28
C SER A 5 9.63 7.18 5.26
N ARG A 6 9.32 7.19 6.57
CA ARG A 6 10.17 6.56 7.60
C ARG A 6 10.14 5.03 7.57
N ILE A 7 9.01 4.43 7.14
CA ILE A 7 8.92 2.99 6.88
C ILE A 7 9.74 2.61 5.64
N ILE A 8 9.59 3.37 4.54
CA ILE A 8 10.33 3.15 3.29
C ILE A 8 11.84 3.25 3.52
N SER A 9 12.30 4.21 4.34
CA SER A 9 13.72 4.38 4.66
C SER A 9 14.29 3.32 5.61
N GLY A 10 13.44 2.46 6.20
CA GLY A 10 13.83 1.48 7.21
C GLY A 10 14.05 2.07 8.61
N GLU A 11 13.72 3.34 8.83
CA GLU A 11 13.78 3.97 10.15
C GLU A 11 12.73 3.39 11.10
N LEU A 12 11.55 3.07 10.58
CA LEU A 12 10.48 2.38 11.30
C LEU A 12 10.33 0.94 10.81
N PRO A 13 10.14 -0.04 11.70
CA PRO A 13 9.91 -1.41 11.31
C PRO A 13 8.56 -1.57 10.61
N SER A 14 8.45 -2.53 9.70
CA SER A 14 7.19 -2.92 9.07
C SER A 14 7.25 -4.39 8.65
N TYR A 15 6.08 -5.02 8.52
CA TYR A 15 5.96 -6.32 7.87
C TYR A 15 5.85 -6.11 6.36
N LYS A 16 7.00 -6.02 5.70
CA LYS A 16 7.08 -5.83 4.25
C LYS A 16 6.52 -7.04 3.50
N ILE A 17 5.58 -6.78 2.60
CA ILE A 17 4.95 -7.77 1.72
C ILE A 17 5.61 -7.79 0.35
N ALA A 18 5.80 -6.62 -0.26
CA ALA A 18 6.41 -6.49 -1.57
C ALA A 18 7.06 -5.11 -1.71
N GLU A 19 8.04 -5.01 -2.61
CA GLU A 19 8.72 -3.76 -2.90
C GLU A 19 9.30 -3.81 -4.30
N ASN A 20 9.23 -2.69 -5.02
CA ASN A 20 9.97 -2.48 -6.25
C ASN A 20 10.58 -1.06 -6.25
N GLU A 21 11.02 -0.57 -7.41
CA GLU A 21 11.62 0.76 -7.53
C GLU A 21 10.66 1.91 -7.19
N LYS A 22 9.35 1.72 -7.40
CA LYS A 22 8.33 2.78 -7.31
C LYS A 22 7.36 2.60 -6.15
N PHE A 23 7.13 1.39 -5.69
CA PHE A 23 6.10 1.05 -4.71
C PHE A 23 6.64 0.22 -3.57
N PHE A 24 5.95 0.32 -2.45
CA PHE A 24 6.21 -0.43 -1.23
C PHE A 24 4.87 -0.94 -0.68
N ALA A 25 4.82 -2.19 -0.25
CA ALA A 25 3.64 -2.79 0.36
C ALA A 25 3.97 -3.44 1.69
N PHE A 26 3.13 -3.20 2.69
CA PHE A 26 3.34 -3.66 4.06
C PHE A 26 2.00 -3.79 4.79
N LEU A 27 1.98 -4.60 5.84
CA LEU A 27 0.77 -4.77 6.66
C LEU A 27 0.43 -3.48 7.41
N ASP A 28 -0.86 -3.15 7.44
CA ASP A 28 -1.37 -2.11 8.31
C ASP A 28 -1.21 -2.54 9.78
N ILE A 29 -0.75 -1.62 10.63
CA ILE A 29 -0.62 -1.86 12.07
C ILE A 29 -1.97 -1.78 12.79
N ASN A 30 -2.95 -1.10 12.20
CA ASN A 30 -4.33 -1.01 12.67
C ASN A 30 -5.29 -1.64 11.64
N PRO A 31 -5.20 -2.96 11.40
CA PRO A 31 -5.93 -3.60 10.32
C PRO A 31 -7.45 -3.60 10.56
N LEU A 32 -8.25 -3.36 9.51
CA LEU A 32 -9.70 -3.59 9.57
C LEU A 32 -10.02 -5.09 9.71
N VAL A 33 -9.23 -5.91 9.01
CA VAL A 33 -9.27 -7.38 9.04
C VAL A 33 -7.85 -7.92 8.87
N GLU A 34 -7.58 -9.14 9.34
CA GLU A 34 -6.27 -9.78 9.14
C GLU A 34 -5.90 -9.82 7.65
N GLY A 35 -4.64 -9.48 7.35
CA GLY A 35 -4.13 -9.37 5.98
C GLY A 35 -4.28 -7.99 5.33
N HIS A 36 -4.92 -7.01 6.00
CA HIS A 36 -5.00 -5.63 5.51
C HIS A 36 -3.59 -5.08 5.19
N THR A 37 -3.37 -4.77 3.92
CA THR A 37 -2.07 -4.42 3.37
C THR A 37 -2.15 -3.07 2.69
N LEU A 38 -1.26 -2.15 3.06
CA LEU A 38 -1.15 -0.86 2.41
C LEU A 38 -0.19 -0.95 1.23
N VAL A 39 -0.58 -0.41 0.08
CA VAL A 39 0.28 -0.20 -1.08
C VAL A 39 0.50 1.31 -1.25
N ILE A 40 1.76 1.73 -1.22
CA ILE A 40 2.16 3.14 -1.28
C ILE A 40 3.18 3.39 -2.39
N PRO A 41 3.19 4.56 -3.03
CA PRO A 41 4.33 5.00 -3.82
C PRO A 41 5.51 5.29 -2.88
N LYS A 42 6.74 5.14 -3.38
CA LYS A 42 7.94 5.58 -2.66
C LYS A 42 8.12 7.09 -2.72
N GLN A 43 7.57 7.72 -3.75
CA GLN A 43 7.52 9.17 -3.85
C GLN A 43 6.45 9.71 -2.90
N GLU A 44 6.85 10.59 -1.97
CA GLU A 44 5.94 11.23 -1.02
C GLU A 44 5.00 12.21 -1.74
N ILE A 45 3.82 11.71 -2.12
CA ILE A 45 2.71 12.45 -2.74
C ILE A 45 1.53 12.30 -1.80
N ASP A 46 0.91 13.40 -1.36
CA ASP A 46 -0.18 13.37 -0.38
C ASP A 46 -1.47 12.76 -0.95
N LYS A 47 -2.08 13.42 -1.93
CA LYS A 47 -3.36 13.00 -2.48
C LYS A 47 -3.18 11.93 -3.55
N PHE A 48 -4.02 10.90 -3.51
CA PHE A 48 -3.93 9.77 -4.43
C PHE A 48 -4.02 10.18 -5.91
N PHE A 49 -4.88 11.15 -6.24
CA PHE A 49 -5.06 11.65 -7.60
C PHE A 49 -4.09 12.77 -8.01
N ASP A 50 -3.19 13.19 -7.12
CA ASP A 50 -2.06 14.06 -7.49
C ASP A 50 -0.87 13.23 -8.01
N MET A 51 -0.96 11.88 -7.98
CA MET A 51 0.04 11.02 -8.59
C MET A 51 0.07 11.18 -10.11
N PRO A 52 1.27 11.19 -10.74
CA PRO A 52 1.38 11.12 -12.19
C PRO A 52 0.66 9.89 -12.76
N ASP A 53 0.09 10.02 -13.95
CA ASP A 53 -0.65 8.94 -14.64
C ASP A 53 0.10 7.61 -14.71
N SER A 54 1.44 7.66 -14.82
CA SER A 54 2.29 6.48 -14.80
C SER A 54 2.26 5.76 -13.45
N LEU A 55 2.36 6.47 -12.32
CA LEU A 55 2.23 5.85 -11.00
C LEU A 55 0.81 5.35 -10.75
N LEU A 56 -0.20 6.14 -11.14
CA LEU A 56 -1.61 5.80 -10.95
C LEU A 56 -2.00 4.52 -11.70
N SER A 57 -1.49 4.32 -12.92
CA SER A 57 -1.75 3.11 -13.70
C SER A 57 -0.95 1.90 -13.21
N GLU A 58 0.28 2.10 -12.72
CA GLU A 58 1.14 1.02 -12.27
C GLU A 58 0.79 0.47 -10.88
N ILE A 59 0.21 1.28 -9.98
CA ILE A 59 -0.08 0.86 -8.60
C ILE A 59 -1.04 -0.32 -8.53
N LEU A 60 -2.07 -0.35 -9.40
CA LEU A 60 -3.01 -1.47 -9.49
C LEU A 60 -2.35 -2.75 -10.02
N VAL A 61 -1.42 -2.60 -10.96
CA VAL A 61 -0.64 -3.74 -11.51
C VAL A 61 0.29 -4.30 -10.43
N PHE A 62 0.92 -3.43 -9.64
CA PHE A 62 1.75 -3.82 -8.51
C PHE A 62 0.95 -4.53 -7.40
N ALA A 63 -0.27 -4.09 -7.12
CA ALA A 63 -1.14 -4.68 -6.11
C ALA A 63 -1.76 -6.03 -6.52
N LYS A 64 -1.90 -6.29 -7.82
CA LYS A 64 -2.51 -7.52 -8.34
C LYS A 64 -1.94 -8.83 -7.76
N PRO A 65 -0.62 -9.08 -7.75
CA PRO A 65 -0.06 -10.28 -7.12
C PRO A 65 -0.25 -10.32 -5.60
N ILE A 66 -0.36 -9.15 -4.94
CA ILE A 66 -0.59 -9.05 -3.48
C ILE A 66 -2.02 -9.50 -3.16
N ALA A 67 -3.01 -9.02 -3.91
CA ALA A 67 -4.40 -9.45 -3.76
C ALA A 67 -4.55 -10.98 -3.91
N ALA A 68 -3.90 -11.57 -4.91
CA ALA A 68 -3.88 -13.02 -5.10
C ALA A 68 -3.20 -13.77 -3.93
N ALA A 69 -2.16 -13.18 -3.33
CA ALA A 69 -1.50 -13.75 -2.16
C ALA A 69 -2.41 -13.68 -0.92
N ILE A 70 -3.13 -12.58 -0.72
CA ILE A 70 -4.10 -12.42 0.38
C ILE A 70 -5.21 -13.46 0.25
N GLU A 71 -5.82 -13.61 -0.93
CA GLU A 71 -6.89 -14.60 -1.17
C GLU A 71 -6.42 -16.05 -0.98
N LYS A 72 -5.13 -16.31 -1.19
CA LYS A 72 -4.53 -17.63 -0.93
C LYS A 72 -4.22 -17.85 0.55
N ALA A 73 -3.83 -16.80 1.27
CA ALA A 73 -3.42 -16.88 2.67
C ALA A 73 -4.63 -16.90 3.63
N PHE A 74 -5.71 -16.22 3.27
CA PHE A 74 -6.90 -16.06 4.10
C PHE A 74 -8.14 -16.63 3.41
N PRO A 75 -9.02 -17.35 4.13
CA PRO A 75 -10.28 -17.83 3.56
C PRO A 75 -11.22 -16.64 3.32
N CYS A 76 -11.26 -16.11 2.10
CA CYS A 76 -12.15 -15.02 1.70
C CYS A 76 -12.74 -15.24 0.31
N ASN A 77 -13.87 -14.58 0.02
CA ASN A 77 -14.50 -14.63 -1.30
C ASN A 77 -13.85 -13.67 -2.32
N ARG A 78 -13.25 -12.57 -1.84
CA ARG A 78 -12.53 -11.58 -2.65
C ARG A 78 -11.65 -10.67 -1.80
N CYS A 79 -10.56 -10.18 -2.36
CA CYS A 79 -9.82 -9.02 -1.86
C CYS A 79 -10.49 -7.72 -2.33
N ALA A 80 -10.79 -6.82 -1.40
CA ALA A 80 -11.29 -5.48 -1.72
C ALA A 80 -10.13 -4.49 -1.84
N ILE A 81 -10.39 -3.35 -2.50
CA ILE A 81 -9.47 -2.22 -2.58
C ILE A 81 -10.22 -0.96 -2.10
N SER A 82 -9.55 -0.10 -1.34
CA SER A 82 -10.08 1.22 -0.96
C SER A 82 -9.01 2.30 -0.98
N VAL A 83 -9.42 3.55 -1.24
CA VAL A 83 -8.58 4.74 -1.11
C VAL A 83 -9.38 5.76 -0.30
N VAL A 84 -8.85 6.16 0.86
CA VAL A 84 -9.51 7.08 1.80
C VAL A 84 -8.69 8.37 1.93
N GLY A 85 -7.44 8.26 2.42
CA GLY A 85 -6.48 9.36 2.42
C GLY A 85 -6.70 10.43 3.51
N ILE A 86 -7.34 10.07 4.64
CA ILE A 86 -7.62 11.03 5.73
C ILE A 86 -6.68 10.88 6.93
N GLU A 87 -5.94 9.77 7.01
CA GLU A 87 -5.13 9.37 8.17
C GLU A 87 -3.68 9.79 8.03
N VAL A 88 -3.06 9.47 6.89
CA VAL A 88 -1.65 9.76 6.60
C VAL A 88 -1.58 10.57 5.30
N PRO A 89 -0.91 11.75 5.31
CA PRO A 89 -0.81 12.60 4.12
C PRO A 89 0.27 12.09 3.15
N HIS A 90 0.06 10.87 2.66
CA HIS A 90 0.87 10.17 1.67
C HIS A 90 -0.05 9.14 1.02
N ALA A 91 -0.28 9.26 -0.28
CA ALA A 91 -1.12 8.40 -1.12
C ALA A 91 -0.93 6.93 -0.77
N HIS A 92 -2.03 6.25 -0.47
CA HIS A 92 -2.01 4.84 -0.13
C HIS A 92 -3.32 4.19 -0.56
N MET A 93 -3.18 2.94 -0.97
CA MET A 93 -4.28 2.06 -1.31
C MET A 93 -4.34 0.95 -0.26
N HIS A 94 -5.54 0.71 0.25
CA HIS A 94 -5.89 -0.36 1.18
C HIS A 94 -6.31 -1.61 0.44
#